data_AF-A0A522VB58-F1
#
_entry.id   AF-A0A522VB58-F1
#
_cell.length_a   1.000
_cell.length_b   1.000
_cell.length_c   1.000
_cell.angle_alpha   90.00
_cell.angle_beta   90.00
_cell.angle_gamma   90.00
#
_symmetry.space_group_name_H-M   'P 1'
#
loop_
_entity.id
_entity.type
_entity.pdbx_description
1 polymer ?
#
loop_
_entity_poly.entity_id
_entity_poly.type
_entity_poly.pdbx_seq_one_letter_code
_entity_poly.pdbx_strand_id
1 'polypeptide(L)'
;MLKISIDNGGDYLEYLRPYVLQALVQSPPEAITDASITGRILEIFGLEIPRRTVQVVLKRLAKDGVLKKSDGLFIVEKDLSTTDILAEKADADRHISAIIKALMTFAEKVSNRQITEDQATDCLISFLSHFSIPCLKYYLRGTALPATKNNGDWQIALVSQFVNQLASNPNLLESFMKLVQGHMLANALLCPDLHSVTDSYRDVTFYFDTPLLIQFLGLDGQEEEQAIKEVVRLVQHLRGNIAYFSHTFDELVVAISTTAEFIDSPRGRGAIVDEARRSGRTKSDLLLIAQNASDLLAEAKILAFATPAYNAKTYEFEISEE
;
A
#
# COMPACT_ATOMS: atom_id res chain seq x y z
N MET A 1 2.70 13.30 15.36
CA MET A 1 1.45 12.53 15.30
C MET A 1 1.70 11.03 15.21
N LEU A 2 2.34 10.50 14.15
CA LEU A 2 2.63 9.06 14.00
C LEU A 2 3.37 8.44 15.20
N LYS A 3 4.52 9.04 15.60
CA LYS A 3 5.28 8.57 16.78
C LYS A 3 4.45 8.57 18.06
N ILE A 4 3.67 9.63 18.31
CA ILE A 4 2.82 9.76 19.50
C ILE A 4 1.70 8.72 19.51
N SER A 5 1.15 8.38 18.33
CA SER A 5 0.13 7.33 18.21
C SER A 5 0.71 5.95 18.46
N ILE A 6 1.92 5.68 17.95
CA ILE A 6 2.66 4.42 18.15
C ILE A 6 3.10 4.26 19.62
N ASP A 7 3.66 5.32 20.22
CA ASP A 7 4.11 5.34 21.62
C ASP A 7 2.95 5.10 22.61
N ASN A 8 1.70 5.38 22.20
CA ASN A 8 0.47 5.12 22.96
C ASN A 8 -0.18 3.76 22.63
N GLY A 9 0.51 2.87 21.90
CA GLY A 9 0.03 1.53 21.55
C GLY A 9 -0.98 1.47 20.40
N GLY A 10 -1.20 2.60 19.71
CA GLY A 10 -1.93 2.63 18.44
C GLY A 10 -1.03 2.28 17.26
N ASP A 11 -1.63 2.17 16.07
CA ASP A 11 -0.87 2.02 14.83
C ASP A 11 -1.36 3.00 13.75
N TYR A 12 -0.64 3.02 12.64
CA TYR A 12 -0.96 3.93 11.54
C TYR A 12 -2.29 3.61 10.85
N LEU A 13 -2.87 2.42 11.05
CA LEU A 13 -4.15 2.04 10.46
C LEU A 13 -5.32 2.81 11.10
N GLU A 14 -5.13 3.33 12.31
CA GLU A 14 -6.15 4.15 12.96
C GLU A 14 -6.43 5.45 12.20
N TYR A 15 -5.46 5.97 11.44
CA TYR A 15 -5.67 7.12 10.55
C TYR A 15 -6.64 6.83 9.39
N LEU A 16 -6.86 5.55 9.04
CA LEU A 16 -7.80 5.16 7.99
C LEU A 16 -9.23 5.04 8.51
N ARG A 17 -9.42 4.93 9.83
CA ARG A 17 -10.73 4.77 10.45
C ARG A 17 -11.71 5.88 10.07
N PRO A 18 -11.35 7.18 10.09
CA PRO A 18 -12.28 8.24 9.69
C PRO A 18 -12.76 8.11 8.23
N TYR A 19 -11.89 7.70 7.31
CA TYR A 19 -12.24 7.49 5.91
C TYR A 19 -13.21 6.32 5.72
N VAL A 20 -12.97 5.21 6.42
CA VAL A 20 -13.87 4.04 6.42
C VAL A 20 -15.24 4.40 7.00
N LEU A 21 -15.28 5.12 8.13
CA LEU A 21 -16.54 5.56 8.74
C LEU A 21 -17.32 6.50 7.83
N GLN A 22 -16.65 7.46 7.20
CA GLN A 22 -17.31 8.37 6.26
C GLN A 22 -17.85 7.64 5.02
N ALA A 23 -17.10 6.66 4.49
CA ALA A 23 -17.57 5.82 3.38
C ALA A 23 -18.83 5.02 3.76
N LEU A 24 -18.93 4.56 5.01
CA LEU A 24 -20.11 3.87 5.53
C LEU A 24 -21.32 4.80 5.71
N VAL A 25 -21.11 6.07 6.10
CA VAL A 25 -22.20 7.04 6.35
C VAL A 25 -22.76 7.63 5.06
N GLN A 26 -21.88 8.09 4.16
CA GLN A 26 -22.29 8.92 3.02
C GLN A 26 -22.91 8.11 1.87
N SER A 27 -22.47 6.86 1.69
CA SER A 27 -23.02 5.96 0.67
C SER A 27 -22.84 4.50 1.11
N PRO A 28 -23.61 4.05 2.12
CA PRO A 28 -23.49 2.69 2.62
C PRO A 28 -23.70 1.71 1.47
N PRO A 29 -22.72 0.82 1.18
CA PRO A 29 -22.91 -0.19 0.17
C PRO A 29 -23.97 -1.20 0.62
N GLU A 30 -24.70 -1.78 -0.34
CA GLU A 30 -25.72 -2.81 -0.08
C GLU A 30 -25.14 -4.00 0.69
N ALA A 31 -23.89 -4.36 0.38
CA ALA A 31 -23.08 -5.31 1.12
C ALA A 31 -21.79 -4.62 1.60
N ILE A 32 -21.60 -4.54 2.93
CA ILE A 32 -20.36 -3.99 3.50
C ILE A 32 -19.29 -5.08 3.45
N THR A 33 -18.36 -4.90 2.52
CA THR A 33 -17.17 -5.72 2.33
C THR A 33 -15.97 -4.80 2.24
N ASP A 34 -14.78 -5.34 2.41
CA ASP A 34 -13.55 -4.58 2.18
C ASP A 34 -13.44 -4.10 0.71
N ALA A 35 -13.90 -4.88 -0.27
CA ALA A 35 -13.98 -4.43 -1.67
C ALA A 35 -14.87 -3.20 -1.84
N SER A 36 -16.11 -3.25 -1.33
CA SER A 36 -17.07 -2.17 -1.53
C SER A 36 -16.62 -0.89 -0.82
N ILE A 37 -16.05 -1.01 0.38
CA ILE A 37 -15.51 0.14 1.11
C ILE A 37 -14.25 0.71 0.45
N THR A 38 -13.37 -0.13 -0.08
CA THR A 38 -12.20 0.34 -0.83
C THR A 38 -12.62 1.19 -2.03
N GLY A 39 -13.60 0.73 -2.82
CA GLY A 39 -14.14 1.48 -3.95
C GLY A 39 -14.77 2.82 -3.53
N ARG A 40 -15.48 2.85 -2.41
CA ARG A 40 -16.05 4.09 -1.86
C ARG A 40 -15.00 5.09 -1.38
N ILE A 41 -13.93 4.61 -0.75
CA ILE A 41 -12.82 5.48 -0.33
C ILE A 41 -12.16 6.12 -1.55
N LEU A 42 -11.96 5.34 -2.63
CA LEU A 42 -11.44 5.86 -3.89
C LEU A 42 -12.39 6.90 -4.51
N GLU A 43 -13.69 6.65 -4.54
CA GLU A 43 -14.68 7.57 -5.11
C GLU A 43 -14.79 8.89 -4.32
N ILE A 44 -14.83 8.83 -3.00
CA ILE A 44 -15.05 10.01 -2.13
C ILE A 44 -13.76 10.82 -1.94
N PHE A 45 -12.62 10.14 -1.81
CA PHE A 45 -11.36 10.76 -1.39
C PHE A 45 -10.24 10.66 -2.43
N GLY A 46 -10.38 9.84 -3.47
CA GLY A 46 -9.30 9.60 -4.44
C GLY A 46 -8.15 8.74 -3.88
N LEU A 47 -8.36 8.04 -2.75
CA LEU A 47 -7.32 7.27 -2.08
C LEU A 47 -7.40 5.79 -2.45
N GLU A 48 -6.35 5.26 -3.07
CA GLU A 48 -6.20 3.83 -3.38
C GLU A 48 -5.62 3.09 -2.17
N ILE A 49 -6.48 2.60 -1.29
CA ILE A 49 -6.09 1.83 -0.11
C ILE A 49 -6.10 0.32 -0.42
N PRO A 50 -5.08 -0.46 -0.04
CA PRO A 50 -5.10 -1.92 -0.19
C PRO A 50 -6.31 -2.56 0.51
N ARG A 51 -6.94 -3.54 -0.15
CA ARG A 51 -8.18 -4.18 0.37
C ARG A 51 -7.98 -4.76 1.76
N ARG A 52 -6.84 -5.44 1.98
CA ARG A 52 -6.54 -6.07 3.26
C ARG A 52 -6.44 -5.06 4.40
N THR A 53 -5.94 -3.87 4.12
CA THR A 53 -5.87 -2.76 5.07
C THR A 53 -7.26 -2.32 5.52
N VAL A 54 -8.18 -2.12 4.56
CA VAL A 54 -9.59 -1.83 4.85
C VAL A 54 -10.24 -2.96 5.65
N GLN A 55 -9.96 -4.22 5.28
CA GLN A 55 -10.48 -5.39 6.00
C GLN A 55 -10.05 -5.42 7.47
N VAL A 56 -8.81 -5.03 7.79
CA VAL A 56 -8.32 -4.92 9.17
C VAL A 56 -9.10 -3.86 9.94
N VAL A 57 -9.32 -2.68 9.33
CA VAL A 57 -10.11 -1.60 9.96
C VAL A 57 -11.56 -2.04 10.20
N LEU A 58 -12.21 -2.71 9.23
CA LEU A 58 -13.56 -3.24 9.39
C LEU A 58 -13.65 -4.28 10.53
N LYS A 59 -12.66 -5.16 10.65
CA LYS A 59 -12.57 -6.13 11.77
C LYS A 59 -12.43 -5.41 13.13
N ARG A 60 -11.69 -4.31 13.21
CA ARG A 60 -11.59 -3.48 14.44
C ARG A 60 -12.91 -2.82 14.78
N LEU A 61 -13.56 -2.20 13.81
CA LEU A 61 -14.89 -1.61 14.00
C LEU A 61 -15.92 -2.65 14.46
N ALA A 62 -15.80 -3.90 13.99
CA ALA A 62 -16.64 -4.99 14.48
C ALA A 62 -16.32 -5.37 15.94
N LYS A 63 -15.03 -5.42 16.31
CA LYS A 63 -14.60 -5.66 17.69
C LYS A 63 -15.05 -4.56 18.65
N ASP A 64 -15.09 -3.31 18.19
CA ASP A 64 -15.58 -2.14 18.93
C ASP A 64 -17.13 -2.09 19.04
N GLY A 65 -17.81 -3.07 18.41
CA GLY A 65 -19.27 -3.16 18.38
C GLY A 65 -19.94 -2.07 17.55
N VAL A 66 -19.20 -1.43 16.64
CA VAL A 66 -19.77 -0.51 15.63
C VAL A 66 -20.39 -1.30 14.50
N LEU A 67 -19.70 -2.36 14.08
CA LEU A 67 -20.16 -3.31 13.07
C LEU A 67 -20.39 -4.70 13.68
N LYS A 68 -21.11 -5.56 12.97
CA LYS A 68 -21.19 -6.99 13.23
C LYS A 68 -20.87 -7.76 11.97
N LYS A 69 -20.09 -8.83 12.11
CA LYS A 69 -19.76 -9.73 11.01
C LYS A 69 -20.75 -10.90 10.98
N SER A 70 -21.41 -11.11 9.84
CA SER A 70 -22.27 -12.28 9.57
C SER A 70 -21.98 -12.78 8.16
N ASP A 71 -21.67 -14.07 8.01
CA ASP A 71 -21.46 -14.73 6.71
C ASP A 71 -20.49 -14.01 5.75
N GLY A 72 -19.43 -13.41 6.30
CA GLY A 72 -18.43 -12.67 5.54
C GLY A 72 -18.77 -11.21 5.25
N LEU A 73 -20.01 -10.79 5.52
CA LEU A 73 -20.49 -9.41 5.40
C LEU A 73 -20.41 -8.68 6.75
N PHE A 74 -20.27 -7.36 6.68
CA PHE A 74 -20.44 -6.49 7.84
C PHE A 74 -21.82 -5.82 7.82
N ILE A 75 -22.39 -5.60 9.00
CA ILE A 75 -23.66 -4.91 9.22
C ILE A 75 -23.43 -3.83 10.27
N VAL A 76 -23.99 -2.64 10.06
CA VAL A 76 -23.93 -1.53 11.02
C VAL A 76 -24.86 -1.83 12.20
N GLU A 77 -24.32 -1.85 13.43
CA GLU A 77 -25.10 -2.14 14.66
C GLU A 77 -25.31 -0.88 15.52
N LYS A 78 -24.41 0.10 15.44
CA LYS A 78 -24.53 1.39 16.11
C LYS A 78 -24.72 2.50 15.10
N ASP A 79 -25.42 3.55 15.52
CA ASP A 79 -25.49 4.77 14.74
C ASP A 79 -24.07 5.27 14.49
N LEU A 80 -23.73 5.45 13.22
CA LEU A 80 -22.39 5.87 12.83
C LEU A 80 -22.32 7.38 13.09
N SER A 81 -21.58 7.78 14.12
CA SER A 81 -21.28 9.19 14.32
C SER A 81 -20.59 9.73 13.07
N THR A 82 -21.15 10.78 12.49
CA THR A 82 -20.51 11.52 11.40
C THR A 82 -19.12 11.96 11.85
N THR A 83 -18.11 11.67 11.03
CA THR A 83 -16.77 12.21 11.22
C THR A 83 -16.70 13.61 10.62
N ASP A 84 -15.95 14.51 11.24
CA ASP A 84 -15.69 15.85 10.68
C ASP A 84 -14.75 15.83 9.46
N ILE A 85 -14.40 14.65 8.95
CA ILE A 85 -13.41 14.45 7.89
C ILE A 85 -13.74 15.21 6.60
N LEU A 86 -15.02 15.40 6.27
CA LEU A 86 -15.40 16.20 5.10
C LEU A 86 -15.12 17.69 5.31
N ALA A 87 -15.34 18.19 6.53
CA ALA A 87 -15.01 19.56 6.90
C ALA A 87 -13.49 19.76 6.95
N GLU A 88 -12.75 18.79 7.51
CA GLU A 88 -11.28 18.78 7.50
C GLU A 88 -10.72 18.72 6.08
N LYS A 89 -11.31 17.90 5.19
CA LYS A 89 -10.97 17.86 3.77
C LYS A 89 -11.18 19.22 3.12
N ALA A 90 -12.34 19.85 3.32
CA ALA A 90 -12.62 21.17 2.78
C ALA A 90 -11.65 22.24 3.34
N ASP A 91 -11.24 22.14 4.61
CA ASP A 91 -10.21 23.00 5.18
C ASP A 91 -8.85 22.80 4.48
N ALA A 92 -8.43 21.55 4.32
CA ALA A 92 -7.19 21.20 3.62
C ALA A 92 -7.20 21.71 2.16
N ASP A 93 -8.30 21.50 1.43
CA ASP A 93 -8.47 21.96 0.05
C ASP A 93 -8.29 23.49 -0.08
N ARG A 94 -8.77 24.26 0.91
CA ARG A 94 -8.56 25.72 0.96
C ARG A 94 -7.09 26.08 1.14
N HIS A 95 -6.37 25.40 2.03
CA HIS A 95 -4.94 25.64 2.25
C HIS A 95 -4.10 25.26 1.02
N ILE A 96 -4.39 24.13 0.39
CA ILE A 96 -3.71 23.68 -0.85
C ILE A 96 -3.94 24.71 -1.96
N SER A 97 -5.19 25.13 -2.16
CA SER A 97 -5.56 26.13 -3.17
C SER A 97 -4.85 27.48 -2.93
N ALA A 98 -4.71 27.90 -1.67
CA ALA A 98 -4.01 29.13 -1.32
C ALA A 98 -2.51 29.06 -1.68
N ILE A 99 -1.87 27.91 -1.45
CA ILE A 99 -0.46 27.68 -1.79
C ILE A 99 -0.25 27.65 -3.31
N ILE A 100 -1.11 26.93 -4.05
CA ILE A 100 -1.02 26.86 -5.52
C ILE A 100 -1.11 28.27 -6.12
N LYS A 101 -2.11 29.06 -5.73
CA LYS A 101 -2.31 30.44 -6.23
C LYS A 101 -1.13 31.35 -5.87
N ALA A 102 -0.61 31.23 -4.65
CA ALA A 102 0.53 32.01 -4.22
C ALA A 102 1.81 31.63 -4.98
N LEU A 103 2.03 30.35 -5.27
CA LEU A 103 3.15 29.87 -6.08
C LEU A 103 3.06 30.37 -7.53
N MET A 104 1.87 30.32 -8.14
CA MET A 104 1.65 30.88 -9.48
C MET A 104 1.98 32.38 -9.54
N THR A 105 1.49 33.14 -8.56
CA THR A 105 1.77 34.59 -8.45
C THR A 105 3.26 34.85 -8.25
N PHE A 106 3.92 34.02 -7.45
CA PHE A 106 5.36 34.11 -7.22
C PHE A 106 6.17 33.80 -8.49
N ALA A 107 5.79 32.76 -9.24
CA ALA A 107 6.45 32.37 -10.48
C ALA A 107 6.41 33.47 -11.55
N GLU A 108 5.25 34.12 -11.69
CA GLU A 108 5.10 35.27 -12.59
C GLU A 108 5.98 36.44 -12.15
N LYS A 109 5.98 36.78 -10.85
CA LYS A 109 6.74 37.91 -10.33
C LYS A 109 8.26 37.74 -10.39
N VAL A 110 8.77 36.55 -10.05
CA VAL A 110 10.21 36.33 -9.85
C VAL A 110 10.89 35.76 -11.09
N SER A 111 10.17 34.95 -11.87
CA SER A 111 10.74 34.27 -13.05
C SER A 111 10.07 34.63 -14.37
N ASN A 112 9.10 35.56 -14.35
CA ASN A 112 8.28 35.92 -15.51
C ASN A 112 7.67 34.69 -16.22
N ARG A 113 7.35 33.66 -15.43
CA ARG A 113 6.85 32.38 -15.90
C ARG A 113 5.40 32.25 -15.47
N GLN A 114 4.51 32.17 -16.45
CA GLN A 114 3.12 31.81 -16.22
C GLN A 114 3.01 30.29 -16.18
N ILE A 115 2.57 29.77 -15.04
CA ILE A 115 2.35 28.35 -14.83
C ILE A 115 0.87 28.10 -14.54
N THR A 116 0.36 26.93 -14.94
CA THR A 116 -1.01 26.50 -14.62
C THR A 116 -1.10 25.97 -13.18
N GLU A 117 -2.32 25.76 -12.67
CA GLU A 117 -2.54 25.10 -11.37
C GLU A 117 -1.92 23.69 -11.34
N ASP A 118 -2.06 22.91 -12.42
CA ASP A 118 -1.45 21.58 -12.54
C ASP A 118 0.07 21.66 -12.47
N GLN A 119 0.69 22.58 -13.21
CA GLN A 119 2.15 22.77 -13.18
C GLN A 119 2.65 23.23 -11.81
N ALA A 120 1.90 24.09 -11.12
CA ALA A 120 2.21 24.51 -9.75
C ALA A 120 2.13 23.32 -8.78
N THR A 121 1.11 22.47 -8.95
CA THR A 121 0.93 21.24 -8.19
C THR A 121 2.10 20.27 -8.41
N ASP A 122 2.48 20.02 -9.67
CA ASP A 122 3.63 19.18 -10.03
C ASP A 122 4.93 19.71 -9.43
N CYS A 123 5.14 21.04 -9.44
CA CYS A 123 6.31 21.65 -8.82
C CYS A 123 6.37 21.37 -7.31
N LEU A 124 5.23 21.52 -6.62
CA LEU A 124 5.12 21.25 -5.18
C LEU A 124 5.36 19.77 -4.88
N ILE A 125 4.73 18.86 -5.63
CA ILE A 125 4.94 17.41 -5.48
C ILE A 125 6.40 17.06 -5.69
N SER A 126 7.02 17.51 -6.78
CA SER A 126 8.43 17.23 -7.08
C SER A 126 9.36 17.74 -5.97
N PHE A 127 9.11 18.93 -5.44
CA PHE A 127 9.86 19.47 -4.32
C PHE A 127 9.68 18.65 -3.05
N LEU A 128 8.44 18.30 -2.69
CA LEU A 128 8.13 17.55 -1.48
C LEU A 128 8.68 16.12 -1.53
N SER A 129 8.54 15.41 -2.64
CA SER A 129 9.12 14.08 -2.82
C SER A 129 10.65 14.12 -2.79
N HIS A 130 11.28 15.22 -3.24
CA HIS A 130 12.73 15.36 -3.18
C HIS A 130 13.26 15.65 -1.76
N PHE A 131 12.54 16.45 -0.96
CA PHE A 131 13.08 16.96 0.30
C PHE A 131 12.43 16.41 1.57
N SER A 132 11.18 15.97 1.55
CA SER A 132 10.42 15.65 2.77
C SER A 132 11.08 14.54 3.60
N ILE A 133 11.30 13.36 3.00
CA ILE A 133 11.91 12.20 3.67
C ILE A 133 13.38 12.45 4.02
N PRO A 134 14.24 12.94 3.10
CA PRO A 134 15.63 13.25 3.45
C PRO A 134 15.73 14.23 4.61
N CYS A 135 15.06 15.39 4.55
CA CYS A 135 15.13 16.40 5.61
C CYS A 135 14.69 15.84 6.97
N LEU A 136 13.62 15.03 7.01
CA LEU A 136 13.21 14.33 8.23
C LEU A 136 14.30 13.39 8.76
N LYS A 137 14.90 12.57 7.89
CA LYS A 137 15.97 11.63 8.25
C LYS A 137 17.18 12.36 8.85
N TYR A 138 17.61 13.47 8.25
CA TYR A 138 18.74 14.26 8.75
C TYR A 138 18.42 14.95 10.08
N TYR A 139 17.21 15.51 10.22
CA TYR A 139 16.74 16.12 11.46
C TYR A 139 16.73 15.10 12.62
N LEU A 140 16.16 13.90 12.40
CA LEU A 140 16.11 12.84 13.40
C LEU A 140 17.50 12.33 13.81
N ARG A 141 18.46 12.34 12.87
CA ARG A 141 19.85 11.93 13.12
C ARG A 141 20.73 13.04 13.71
N GLY A 142 20.19 14.26 13.87
CA GLY A 142 20.97 15.41 14.35
C GLY A 142 22.12 15.80 13.40
N THR A 143 22.00 15.46 12.12
CA THR A 143 23.04 15.68 11.10
C THR A 143 22.69 16.88 10.22
N ALA A 144 23.70 17.50 9.60
CA ALA A 144 23.50 18.60 8.66
C ALA A 144 22.55 18.20 7.51
N LEU A 145 21.80 19.18 7.00
CA LEU A 145 20.91 18.99 5.85
C LEU A 145 21.69 18.44 4.63
N PRO A 146 21.01 17.68 3.75
CA PRO A 146 21.68 17.06 2.61
C PRO A 146 22.29 18.12 1.69
N ALA A 147 23.53 17.89 1.26
CA ALA A 147 24.11 18.66 0.18
C ALA A 147 23.38 18.31 -1.13
N THR A 148 22.61 19.25 -1.66
CA THR A 148 21.92 19.05 -2.94
C THR A 148 22.89 19.20 -4.09
N LYS A 149 22.91 18.23 -5.01
CA LYS A 149 23.55 18.44 -6.31
C LYS A 149 22.68 19.42 -7.10
N ASN A 150 23.30 20.46 -7.64
CA ASN A 150 22.59 21.45 -8.44
C ASN A 150 22.24 20.81 -9.79
N ASN A 151 21.07 20.18 -9.85
CA ASN A 151 20.65 19.41 -11.03
C ASN A 151 19.95 20.28 -12.10
N GLY A 152 19.84 21.61 -11.88
CA GLY A 152 19.19 22.53 -12.82
C GLY A 152 17.67 22.35 -12.94
N ASP A 153 17.04 21.59 -12.03
CA ASP A 153 15.60 21.40 -12.01
C ASP A 153 14.90 22.70 -11.59
N TRP A 154 14.26 23.33 -12.57
CA TRP A 154 13.57 24.60 -12.38
C TRP A 154 12.38 24.49 -11.43
N GLN A 155 11.72 23.33 -11.34
CA GLN A 155 10.56 23.11 -10.47
C GLN A 155 11.00 23.15 -9.02
N ILE A 156 12.07 22.40 -8.71
CA ILE A 156 12.69 22.36 -7.39
C ILE A 156 13.23 23.75 -7.01
N ALA A 157 13.91 24.43 -7.93
CA ALA A 157 14.46 25.76 -7.69
C ALA A 157 13.37 26.81 -7.42
N LEU A 158 12.27 26.78 -8.19
CA LEU A 158 11.14 27.69 -8.02
C LEU A 158 10.51 27.53 -6.63
N VAL A 159 10.19 26.31 -6.23
CA VAL A 159 9.57 26.05 -4.92
C VAL A 159 10.55 26.36 -3.78
N SER A 160 11.85 26.10 -3.95
CA SER A 160 12.87 26.47 -2.95
C SER A 160 12.90 27.98 -2.68
N GLN A 161 12.85 28.80 -3.73
CA GLN A 161 12.81 30.25 -3.58
C GLN A 161 11.48 30.73 -3.00
N PHE A 162 10.37 30.11 -3.41
CA PHE A 162 9.05 30.40 -2.87
C PHE A 162 9.00 30.14 -1.36
N VAL A 163 9.49 28.98 -0.90
CA VAL A 163 9.55 28.61 0.52
C VAL A 163 10.37 29.61 1.33
N ASN A 164 11.49 30.10 0.79
CA ASN A 164 12.27 31.17 1.45
C ASN A 164 11.45 32.46 1.65
N GLN A 165 10.56 32.82 0.71
CA GLN A 165 9.68 33.96 0.87
C GLN A 165 8.57 33.72 1.91
N LEU A 166 8.11 32.47 2.08
CA LEU A 166 7.05 32.12 3.03
C LEU A 166 7.40 32.51 4.48
N ALA A 167 8.68 32.56 4.83
CA ALA A 167 9.13 32.98 6.17
C ALA A 167 8.60 34.36 6.59
N SER A 168 8.28 35.24 5.62
CA SER A 168 7.72 36.57 5.87
C SER A 168 6.18 36.61 5.88
N ASN A 169 5.50 35.48 5.69
CA ASN A 169 4.04 35.38 5.68
C ASN A 169 3.56 34.17 6.51
N PRO A 170 3.28 34.37 7.82
CA PRO A 170 2.94 33.28 8.75
C PRO A 170 1.74 32.43 8.31
N ASN A 171 0.68 33.04 7.78
CA ASN A 171 -0.54 32.32 7.37
C ASN A 171 -0.28 31.39 6.18
N LEU A 172 0.52 31.87 5.21
CA LEU A 172 0.88 31.07 4.05
C LEU A 172 1.91 30.00 4.42
N LEU A 173 2.81 30.29 5.35
CA LEU A 173 3.72 29.28 5.92
C LEU A 173 2.93 28.17 6.62
N GLU A 174 1.91 28.50 7.42
CA GLU A 174 1.04 27.50 8.05
C GLU A 174 0.33 26.63 7.01
N SER A 175 -0.19 27.24 5.95
CA SER A 175 -0.82 26.53 4.83
C SER A 175 0.16 25.58 4.14
N PHE A 176 1.41 26.00 3.95
CA PHE A 176 2.47 25.17 3.41
C PHE A 176 2.82 24.01 4.35
N MET A 177 2.88 24.27 5.66
CA MET A 177 3.13 23.22 6.65
C MET A 177 2.01 22.18 6.66
N LYS A 178 0.74 22.58 6.51
CA LYS A 178 -0.39 21.63 6.34
C LYS A 178 -0.19 20.76 5.09
N LEU A 179 0.22 21.34 3.96
CA LEU A 179 0.53 20.60 2.73
C LEU A 179 1.68 19.59 2.95
N VAL A 180 2.79 20.02 3.56
CA VAL A 180 3.94 19.15 3.87
C VAL A 180 3.51 17.97 4.76
N GLN A 181 2.75 18.25 5.83
CA GLN A 181 2.24 17.23 6.74
C GLN A 181 1.31 16.25 6.01
N GLY A 182 0.40 16.75 5.19
CA GLY A 182 -0.50 15.93 4.37
C GLY A 182 0.26 15.00 3.43
N HIS A 183 1.26 15.52 2.72
CA HIS A 183 2.12 14.72 1.84
C HIS A 183 2.89 13.64 2.63
N MET A 184 3.45 13.97 3.79
CA MET A 184 4.15 13.00 4.64
C MET A 184 3.21 11.90 5.17
N LEU A 185 1.99 12.25 5.57
CA LEU A 185 0.99 11.29 6.03
C LEU A 185 0.48 10.41 4.89
N ALA A 186 0.20 10.99 3.72
CA ALA A 186 -0.16 10.23 2.52
C ALA A 186 0.94 9.23 2.18
N ASN A 187 2.22 9.66 2.23
CA ASN A 187 3.36 8.77 2.06
C ASN A 187 3.45 7.66 3.11
N ALA A 188 3.14 7.95 4.38
CA ALA A 188 3.14 6.92 5.42
C ALA A 188 1.98 5.92 5.27
N LEU A 189 0.80 6.36 4.80
CA LEU A 189 -0.41 5.54 4.70
C LEU A 189 -0.48 4.71 3.43
N LEU A 190 -0.11 5.32 2.30
CA LEU A 190 -0.24 4.73 0.97
C LEU A 190 1.10 4.22 0.43
N CYS A 191 2.22 4.66 1.01
CA CYS A 191 3.57 4.42 0.51
C CYS A 191 3.84 4.76 -0.99
N PRO A 192 3.21 5.78 -1.64
CA PRO A 192 3.41 6.06 -3.06
C PRO A 192 4.83 6.54 -3.38
N ASP A 193 5.46 7.30 -2.48
CA ASP A 193 6.84 7.78 -2.63
C ASP A 193 7.91 6.71 -2.34
N LEU A 194 7.54 5.43 -2.29
CA LEU A 194 8.53 4.37 -2.41
C LEU A 194 9.40 4.50 -3.68
N HIS A 195 8.94 5.22 -4.71
CA HIS A 195 9.76 5.62 -5.86
C HIS A 195 10.90 6.58 -5.52
N SER A 196 10.70 7.50 -4.55
CA SER A 196 11.76 8.40 -4.07
C SER A 196 12.83 7.65 -3.28
N VAL A 197 12.49 6.45 -2.79
CA VAL A 197 13.45 5.43 -2.35
C VAL A 197 13.91 4.66 -3.59
N THR A 198 14.45 5.38 -4.58
CA THR A 198 15.09 4.76 -5.73
C THR A 198 16.12 3.77 -5.21
N ASP A 199 15.88 2.48 -5.47
CA ASP A 199 16.74 1.32 -5.16
C ASP A 199 16.51 0.58 -3.83
N SER A 200 15.35 0.67 -3.17
CA SER A 200 15.18 -0.03 -1.87
C SER A 200 15.35 -1.55 -1.94
N TYR A 201 14.89 -2.22 -3.01
CA TYR A 201 14.89 -3.68 -3.10
C TYR A 201 15.47 -4.26 -4.40
N ARG A 202 16.15 -3.47 -5.24
CA ARG A 202 16.70 -3.95 -6.51
C ARG A 202 17.53 -5.24 -6.39
N ASP A 203 18.31 -5.32 -5.32
CA ASP A 203 19.21 -6.45 -5.03
C ASP A 203 18.63 -7.39 -3.97
N VAL A 204 17.33 -7.29 -3.69
CA VAL A 204 16.62 -8.13 -2.73
C VAL A 204 15.70 -9.09 -3.48
N THR A 205 15.81 -10.37 -3.14
CA THR A 205 14.94 -11.43 -3.67
C THR A 205 14.04 -11.95 -2.55
N PHE A 206 12.73 -11.82 -2.74
CA PHE A 206 11.71 -12.35 -1.85
C PHE A 206 11.37 -13.77 -2.28
N TYR A 207 11.63 -14.75 -1.40
CA TYR A 207 11.32 -16.14 -1.66
C TYR A 207 9.92 -16.49 -1.16
N PHE A 208 9.07 -16.97 -2.07
CA PHE A 208 7.73 -17.44 -1.75
C PHE A 208 7.76 -18.92 -1.40
N ASP A 209 7.12 -19.26 -0.28
CA ASP A 209 6.87 -20.63 0.13
C ASP A 209 5.56 -21.16 -0.48
N THR A 210 5.33 -22.47 -0.38
CA THR A 210 4.23 -23.20 -1.01
C THR A 210 2.85 -22.56 -0.80
N PRO A 211 2.46 -22.11 0.42
CA PRO A 211 1.17 -21.45 0.63
C PRO A 211 0.97 -20.19 -0.21
N LEU A 212 2.00 -19.35 -0.36
CA LEU A 212 1.91 -18.12 -1.15
C LEU A 212 1.76 -18.43 -2.64
N LEU A 213 2.41 -19.50 -3.13
CA LEU A 213 2.23 -19.95 -4.50
C LEU A 213 0.82 -20.51 -4.73
N ILE A 214 0.25 -21.25 -3.77
CA ILE A 214 -1.14 -21.73 -3.82
C ILE A 214 -2.12 -20.55 -3.90
N GLN A 215 -1.93 -19.53 -3.06
CA GLN A 215 -2.73 -18.31 -3.10
C GLN A 215 -2.61 -17.62 -4.44
N PHE A 216 -1.40 -17.50 -4.99
CA PHE A 216 -1.15 -16.83 -6.26
C PHE A 216 -1.85 -17.51 -7.44
N LEU A 217 -1.89 -18.84 -7.43
CA LEU A 217 -2.62 -19.66 -8.42
C LEU A 217 -4.15 -19.65 -8.20
N GLY A 218 -4.66 -18.91 -7.21
CA GLY A 218 -6.08 -18.81 -6.91
C GLY A 218 -6.67 -20.12 -6.38
N LEU A 219 -5.87 -20.91 -5.67
CA LEU A 219 -6.27 -22.21 -5.11
C LEU A 219 -6.69 -22.12 -3.63
N ASP A 220 -6.58 -20.94 -3.02
CA ASP A 220 -6.93 -20.67 -1.61
C ASP A 220 -8.06 -19.63 -1.48
N GLY A 221 -8.78 -19.38 -2.57
CA GLY A 221 -9.89 -18.42 -2.65
C GLY A 221 -9.50 -17.05 -3.21
N GLN A 222 -10.50 -16.34 -3.73
CA GLN A 222 -10.33 -15.06 -4.44
C GLN A 222 -9.70 -13.95 -3.58
N GLU A 223 -10.03 -13.93 -2.28
CA GLU A 223 -9.51 -12.91 -1.35
C GLU A 223 -8.01 -13.05 -1.14
N GLU A 224 -7.53 -14.27 -0.93
CA GLU A 224 -6.10 -14.55 -0.77
C GLU A 224 -5.34 -14.36 -2.10
N GLU A 225 -5.95 -14.73 -3.23
CA GLU A 225 -5.41 -14.48 -4.57
C GLU A 225 -5.19 -12.98 -4.85
N GLN A 226 -6.15 -12.15 -4.48
CA GLN A 226 -6.01 -10.71 -4.66
C GLN A 226 -4.94 -10.13 -3.74
N ALA A 227 -4.90 -10.57 -2.47
CA ALA A 227 -3.90 -10.10 -1.51
C ALA A 227 -2.47 -10.42 -1.97
N ILE A 228 -2.19 -11.65 -2.41
CA ILE A 228 -0.84 -12.00 -2.88
C ILE A 228 -0.49 -11.31 -4.19
N LYS A 229 -1.46 -11.05 -5.08
CA LYS A 229 -1.23 -10.25 -6.31
C LYS A 229 -0.92 -8.79 -5.98
N GLU A 230 -1.52 -8.20 -4.95
CA GLU A 230 -1.15 -6.87 -4.45
C GLU A 230 0.31 -6.86 -3.93
N VAL A 231 0.71 -7.89 -3.17
CA VAL A 231 2.11 -8.04 -2.70
C VAL A 231 3.08 -8.17 -3.87
N VAL A 232 2.79 -9.01 -4.87
CA VAL A 232 3.62 -9.19 -6.06
C VAL A 232 3.81 -7.86 -6.81
N ARG A 233 2.71 -7.14 -7.04
CA ARG A 233 2.76 -5.81 -7.69
C ARG A 233 3.59 -4.83 -6.89
N LEU A 234 3.44 -4.79 -5.57
CA LEU A 234 4.20 -3.91 -4.70
C LEU A 234 5.69 -4.24 -4.77
N VAL A 235 6.10 -5.49 -4.57
CA VAL A 235 7.52 -5.88 -4.62
C VAL A 235 8.15 -5.51 -5.98
N GLN A 236 7.46 -5.81 -7.08
CA GLN A 236 7.93 -5.48 -8.43
C GLN A 236 8.01 -3.98 -8.68
N HIS A 237 7.05 -3.23 -8.18
CA HIS A 237 7.03 -1.77 -8.23
C HIS A 237 8.24 -1.17 -7.49
N LEU A 238 8.67 -1.81 -6.40
CA LEU A 238 9.90 -1.50 -5.65
C LEU A 238 11.17 -2.06 -6.26
N ARG A 239 11.08 -2.60 -7.48
CA ARG A 239 12.17 -3.26 -8.21
C ARG A 239 12.74 -4.50 -7.50
N GLY A 240 12.03 -5.04 -6.52
CA GLY A 240 12.36 -6.30 -5.88
C GLY A 240 12.16 -7.49 -6.82
N ASN A 241 12.95 -8.54 -6.62
CA ASN A 241 12.81 -9.80 -7.32
C ASN A 241 11.94 -10.75 -6.48
N ILE A 242 11.16 -11.60 -7.14
CA ILE A 242 10.37 -12.64 -6.48
C ILE A 242 10.81 -13.98 -7.03
N ALA A 243 11.08 -14.93 -6.13
CA ALA A 243 11.52 -16.26 -6.50
C ALA A 243 10.85 -17.34 -5.65
N TYR A 244 10.99 -18.59 -6.04
CA TYR A 244 10.72 -19.77 -5.22
C TYR A 244 11.80 -20.82 -5.45
N PHE A 245 12.01 -21.71 -4.49
CA PHE A 245 12.96 -22.80 -4.66
C PHE A 245 12.34 -23.97 -5.43
N SER A 246 13.17 -24.74 -6.12
CA SER A 246 12.71 -25.93 -6.84
C SER A 246 11.94 -26.92 -5.95
N HIS A 247 12.38 -27.12 -4.70
CA HIS A 247 11.66 -28.01 -3.77
C HIS A 247 10.28 -27.47 -3.39
N THR A 248 10.14 -26.15 -3.22
CA THR A 248 8.84 -25.49 -2.99
C THR A 248 7.90 -25.69 -4.17
N PHE A 249 8.42 -25.70 -5.39
CA PHE A 249 7.63 -26.00 -6.58
C PHE A 249 7.19 -27.47 -6.62
N ASP A 250 8.08 -28.40 -6.27
CA ASP A 250 7.73 -29.82 -6.19
C ASP A 250 6.62 -30.05 -5.14
N GLU A 251 6.73 -29.40 -3.98
CA GLU A 251 5.71 -29.41 -2.93
C GLU A 251 4.37 -28.86 -3.42
N LEU A 252 4.39 -27.73 -4.15
CA LEU A 252 3.21 -27.14 -4.77
C LEU A 252 2.52 -28.14 -5.70
N VAL A 253 3.26 -28.74 -6.64
CA VAL A 253 2.71 -29.71 -7.61
C VAL A 253 2.14 -30.93 -6.90
N VAL A 254 2.84 -31.45 -5.88
CA VAL A 254 2.37 -32.58 -5.08
C VAL A 254 1.09 -32.21 -4.32
N ALA A 255 1.03 -31.03 -3.71
CA ALA A 255 -0.14 -30.57 -2.97
C ALA A 255 -1.38 -30.46 -3.86
N ILE A 256 -1.24 -29.88 -5.06
CA ILE A 256 -2.34 -29.73 -6.02
C ILE A 256 -2.78 -31.10 -6.54
N SER A 257 -1.82 -31.94 -6.97
CA SER A 257 -2.11 -33.24 -7.57
C SER A 257 -2.76 -34.20 -6.56
N THR A 258 -2.24 -34.22 -5.32
CA THR A 258 -2.83 -35.02 -4.24
C THR A 258 -4.26 -34.55 -3.95
N THR A 259 -4.48 -33.24 -3.87
CA THR A 259 -5.81 -32.67 -3.64
C THR A 259 -6.80 -33.05 -4.75
N ALA A 260 -6.35 -33.03 -6.01
CA ALA A 260 -7.17 -33.38 -7.16
C ALA A 260 -7.74 -34.82 -7.09
N GLU A 261 -7.04 -35.75 -6.43
CA GLU A 261 -7.54 -37.11 -6.20
C GLU A 261 -8.67 -37.20 -5.16
N PHE A 262 -8.78 -36.21 -4.27
CA PHE A 262 -9.75 -36.21 -3.17
C PHE A 262 -10.90 -35.22 -3.36
N ILE A 263 -10.94 -34.45 -4.45
CA ILE A 263 -11.95 -33.40 -4.67
C ILE A 263 -13.39 -33.94 -4.65
N ASP A 264 -13.63 -35.08 -5.31
CA ASP A 264 -14.93 -35.74 -5.38
C ASP A 264 -15.22 -36.63 -4.16
N SER A 265 -14.21 -36.87 -3.31
CA SER A 265 -14.36 -37.71 -2.13
C SER A 265 -14.90 -36.90 -0.95
N PRO A 266 -15.96 -37.36 -0.26
CA PRO A 266 -16.44 -36.72 0.98
C PRO A 266 -15.37 -36.59 2.08
N ARG A 267 -14.24 -37.31 1.96
CA ARG A 267 -13.10 -37.24 2.89
C ARG A 267 -12.06 -36.19 2.51
N GLY A 268 -12.13 -35.61 1.31
CA GLY A 268 -11.25 -34.51 0.91
C GLY A 268 -11.44 -33.31 1.82
N ARG A 269 -10.33 -32.82 2.38
CA ARG A 269 -10.26 -31.68 3.29
C ARG A 269 -9.07 -30.81 2.91
N GLY A 270 -9.12 -29.54 3.32
CA GLY A 270 -8.06 -28.57 3.10
C GLY A 270 -8.52 -27.45 2.17
N ALA A 271 -7.83 -26.32 2.24
CA ALA A 271 -8.31 -25.10 1.62
C ALA A 271 -8.47 -25.21 0.08
N ILE A 272 -7.55 -25.91 -0.59
CA ILE A 272 -7.64 -26.20 -2.03
C ILE A 272 -8.88 -27.03 -2.36
N VAL A 273 -9.20 -28.05 -1.57
CA VAL A 273 -10.42 -28.87 -1.77
C VAL A 273 -11.66 -28.00 -1.60
N ASP A 274 -11.71 -27.22 -0.53
CA ASP A 274 -12.86 -26.40 -0.17
C ASP A 274 -13.12 -25.31 -1.22
N GLU A 275 -12.06 -24.66 -1.71
CA GLU A 275 -12.16 -23.67 -2.78
C GLU A 275 -12.52 -24.31 -4.12
N ALA A 276 -11.92 -25.44 -4.49
CA ALA A 276 -12.23 -26.11 -5.75
C ALA A 276 -13.70 -26.54 -5.81
N ARG A 277 -14.25 -27.05 -4.70
CA ARG A 277 -15.69 -27.36 -4.58
C ARG A 277 -16.56 -26.12 -4.67
N ARG A 278 -16.18 -25.05 -3.97
CA ARG A 278 -16.91 -23.78 -3.95
C ARG A 278 -16.97 -23.13 -5.33
N SER A 279 -15.85 -23.15 -6.06
CA SER A 279 -15.71 -22.57 -7.40
C SER A 279 -16.16 -23.50 -8.53
N GLY A 280 -16.54 -24.75 -8.21
CA GLY A 280 -16.95 -25.75 -9.20
C GLY A 280 -15.83 -26.28 -10.09
N ARG A 281 -14.56 -26.13 -9.67
CA ARG A 281 -13.40 -26.69 -10.37
C ARG A 281 -13.41 -28.22 -10.28
N THR A 282 -13.01 -28.86 -11.37
CA THR A 282 -12.90 -30.31 -11.48
C THR A 282 -11.48 -30.80 -11.20
N LYS A 283 -11.32 -32.12 -11.05
CA LYS A 283 -10.00 -32.77 -11.00
C LYS A 283 -9.11 -32.36 -12.18
N SER A 284 -9.67 -32.34 -13.39
CA SER A 284 -8.93 -31.97 -14.61
C SER A 284 -8.43 -30.53 -14.57
N ASP A 285 -9.22 -29.60 -14.02
CA ASP A 285 -8.82 -28.19 -13.88
C ASP A 285 -7.62 -28.05 -12.93
N LEU A 286 -7.63 -28.76 -11.79
CA LEU A 286 -6.52 -28.73 -10.84
C LEU A 286 -5.24 -29.33 -11.44
N LEU A 287 -5.34 -30.45 -12.18
CA LEU A 287 -4.19 -31.05 -12.85
C LEU A 287 -3.64 -30.15 -13.96
N LEU A 288 -4.51 -29.44 -14.70
CA LEU A 288 -4.09 -28.47 -15.70
C LEU A 288 -3.36 -27.28 -15.06
N ILE A 289 -3.85 -26.78 -13.92
CA ILE A 289 -3.18 -25.73 -13.15
C ILE A 289 -1.80 -26.22 -12.68
N ALA A 290 -1.69 -27.44 -12.15
CA ALA A 290 -0.41 -28.00 -11.72
C ALA A 290 0.60 -28.12 -12.88
N GLN A 291 0.15 -28.55 -14.06
CA GLN A 291 0.99 -28.65 -15.25
C GLN A 291 1.48 -27.28 -15.74
N ASN A 292 0.62 -26.27 -15.71
CA ASN A 292 0.93 -24.92 -16.18
C ASN A 292 1.50 -24.00 -15.08
N ALA A 293 1.66 -24.49 -13.85
CA ALA A 293 2.04 -23.66 -12.70
C ALA A 293 3.37 -22.92 -12.93
N SER A 294 4.35 -23.58 -13.52
CA SER A 294 5.65 -22.95 -13.83
C SER A 294 5.50 -21.78 -14.80
N ASP A 295 4.67 -21.95 -15.85
CA ASP A 295 4.46 -20.90 -16.86
C ASP A 295 3.67 -19.73 -16.26
N LEU A 296 2.61 -20.01 -15.49
CA LEU A 296 1.82 -18.99 -14.80
C LEU A 296 2.66 -18.15 -13.82
N LEU A 297 3.57 -18.79 -13.08
CA LEU A 297 4.49 -18.10 -12.18
C LEU A 297 5.54 -17.27 -12.94
N ALA A 298 6.09 -17.82 -14.03
CA ALA A 298 7.07 -17.14 -14.87
C ALA A 298 6.50 -15.90 -15.58
N GLU A 299 5.27 -15.99 -16.10
CA GLU A 299 4.54 -14.86 -16.69
C GLU A 299 4.39 -13.69 -15.69
N ALA A 300 4.19 -14.03 -14.43
CA ALA A 300 4.11 -13.08 -13.33
C ALA A 300 5.48 -12.61 -12.81
N LYS A 301 6.59 -13.02 -13.44
CA LYS A 301 7.98 -12.74 -13.00
C LYS A 301 8.28 -13.27 -11.60
N ILE A 302 7.70 -14.41 -11.23
CA ILE A 302 8.05 -15.18 -10.04
C ILE A 302 8.94 -16.33 -10.52
N LEU A 303 10.24 -16.25 -10.24
CA LEU A 303 11.25 -17.08 -10.91
C LEU A 303 11.68 -18.28 -10.07
N ALA A 304 11.86 -19.43 -10.72
CA ALA A 304 12.42 -20.60 -10.07
C ALA A 304 13.92 -20.44 -9.79
N PHE A 305 14.35 -20.80 -8.58
CA PHE A 305 15.75 -20.90 -8.18
C PHE A 305 16.06 -22.30 -7.67
N ALA A 306 17.27 -22.78 -7.95
CA ALA A 306 17.72 -24.06 -7.43
C ALA A 306 17.77 -24.02 -5.90
N THR A 307 17.22 -25.05 -5.25
CA THR A 307 17.36 -25.22 -3.80
C THR A 307 18.86 -25.34 -3.45
N PRO A 308 19.40 -24.48 -2.56
CA PRO A 308 20.78 -24.59 -2.14
C PRO A 308 21.05 -25.96 -1.50
N ALA A 309 22.19 -26.57 -1.83
CA ALA A 309 22.59 -27.83 -1.22
C ALA A 309 22.88 -27.64 0.28
N TYR A 310 22.42 -28.57 1.10
CA TYR A 310 22.73 -28.60 2.52
C TYR A 310 24.23 -28.85 2.73
N ASN A 311 24.98 -27.84 3.18
CA ASN A 311 26.39 -27.96 3.51
C ASN A 311 26.59 -27.75 5.01
N ALA A 312 26.87 -28.85 5.72
CA ALA A 312 27.08 -28.86 7.17
C ALA A 312 28.23 -27.94 7.65
N LYS A 313 29.08 -27.42 6.75
CA LYS A 313 30.23 -26.56 7.08
C LYS A 313 29.97 -25.05 6.99
N THR A 314 28.85 -24.60 6.42
CA THR A 314 28.57 -23.17 6.11
C THR A 314 27.44 -22.57 6.96
N TYR A 315 27.24 -23.05 8.19
CA TYR A 315 26.26 -22.53 9.16
C TYR A 315 26.66 -21.13 9.69
N GLU A 316 26.77 -20.13 8.82
CA GLU A 316 26.93 -18.71 9.18
C GLU A 316 25.69 -17.87 8.84
N PHE A 317 24.51 -18.50 8.76
CA PHE A 317 23.24 -17.77 8.69
C PHE A 317 22.36 -18.17 9.86
N GLU A 318 22.81 -17.81 11.06
CA GLU A 318 21.92 -17.64 12.20
C GLU A 318 21.26 -16.26 12.03
N ILE A 319 19.93 -16.22 12.04
CA ILE A 319 19.21 -14.95 12.21
C ILE A 319 19.51 -14.53 13.66
N SER A 320 20.45 -13.59 13.84
CA SER A 320 20.65 -12.98 15.14
C SER A 320 19.37 -12.23 15.51
N GLU A 321 18.62 -12.74 16.47
CA GLU A 321 17.71 -11.92 17.26
C GLU A 321 18.58 -11.02 18.15
N GLU A 322 18.81 -9.77 17.71
CA GLU A 322 19.10 -8.65 18.62
C GLU A 322 17.84 -7.82 18.83
#